data_AF-A0A7C4B1E1-F1
#
_entry.id   AF-A0A7C4B1E1-F1
#
_cell.length_a   1.000
_cell.length_b   1.000
_cell.length_c   1.000
_cell.angle_alpha   90.00
_cell.angle_beta   90.00
_cell.angle_gamma   90.00
#
_symmetry.space_group_name_H-M   'P 1'
#
loop_
_entity.id
_entity.type
_entity.pdbx_description
1 polymer ?
#
loop_
_entity_poly.entity_id
_entity_poly.type
_entity_poly.pdbx_seq_one_letter_code
_entity_poly.pdbx_strand_id
1 'polypeptide(L)'
;DTNNAFSSGDKKDLFLPESQRILVERVLAVGKPTVIVLASGSSVNPQADADAIIQAWYPGEAGGKALADILFGDVSPSGKLPVTFYETADLLPPFEDYSMANRTYRYAKNNVLYPFGFGLTYSKVVCEDLSYDSASKTATFTVRNTGRYDTDEVVQLYIRDNKSKWAVPNHKLCGFERISLKRGESRRISISVPSYAFEAVDGSGKRVIDSDDFTLFAGISQPDALSSRLTGCECARCEIKL
;
A
#
# COMPACT_ATOMS: atom_id res chain seq x y z
N ASP A 1 9.40 10.47 -26.35
CA ASP A 1 9.58 11.13 -25.05
C ASP A 1 9.17 12.60 -25.11
N THR A 2 7.96 12.88 -25.61
CA THR A 2 7.46 14.24 -25.86
C THR A 2 6.93 14.94 -24.61
N ASN A 3 6.78 14.24 -23.49
CA ASN A 3 6.21 14.82 -22.28
C ASN A 3 7.16 15.75 -21.51
N ASN A 4 8.48 15.67 -21.74
CA ASN A 4 9.45 16.50 -21.01
C ASN A 4 10.15 17.57 -21.87
N ALA A 5 9.97 17.55 -23.19
CA ALA A 5 10.66 18.49 -24.09
C ALA A 5 9.93 19.83 -24.29
N PHE A 6 8.61 19.88 -24.06
CA PHE A 6 7.80 21.07 -24.40
C PHE A 6 6.78 21.49 -23.34
N SER A 7 6.64 20.77 -22.22
CA SER A 7 5.82 21.23 -21.09
C SER A 7 6.25 20.54 -19.79
N SER A 8 6.97 21.25 -18.94
CA SER A 8 6.86 21.04 -17.49
C SER A 8 5.40 21.29 -17.11
N GLY A 9 4.67 20.29 -16.63
CA GLY A 9 3.28 20.50 -16.23
C GLY A 9 2.60 19.27 -15.64
N ASP A 10 1.56 19.52 -14.86
CA ASP A 10 0.71 18.50 -14.27
C ASP A 10 0.02 17.69 -15.38
N LYS A 11 -0.15 16.39 -15.12
CA LYS A 11 -0.93 15.52 -16.02
C LYS A 11 -2.40 15.91 -15.95
N LYS A 12 -3.07 15.90 -17.10
CA LYS A 12 -4.52 16.12 -17.18
C LYS A 12 -5.33 15.01 -16.50
N ASP A 13 -4.83 13.79 -16.57
CA ASP A 13 -5.45 12.59 -15.99
C ASP A 13 -4.38 11.62 -15.47
N LEU A 14 -4.82 10.47 -14.97
CA LEU A 14 -3.94 9.43 -14.43
C LEU A 14 -3.63 8.31 -15.44
N PHE A 15 -3.99 8.46 -16.71
CA PHE A 15 -3.90 7.36 -17.67
C PHE A 15 -2.55 7.32 -18.39
N LEU A 16 -2.29 6.20 -19.05
CA LEU A 16 -1.20 6.13 -20.03
C LEU A 16 -1.50 7.09 -21.21
N PRO A 17 -0.45 7.67 -21.84
CA PRO A 17 -0.62 8.42 -23.08
C PRO A 17 -1.44 7.60 -24.10
N GLU A 18 -2.29 8.28 -24.87
CA GLU A 18 -3.23 7.63 -25.79
C GLU A 18 -2.56 6.60 -26.72
N SER A 19 -1.39 6.93 -27.28
CA SER A 19 -0.63 6.02 -28.14
C SER A 19 -0.22 4.72 -27.42
N GLN A 20 0.08 4.78 -26.13
CA GLN A 20 0.39 3.60 -25.32
C GLN A 20 -0.87 2.81 -24.98
N ARG A 21 -2.01 3.47 -24.72
CA ARG A 21 -3.30 2.79 -24.51
C ARG A 21 -3.73 1.99 -25.74
N ILE A 22 -3.62 2.60 -26.94
CA ILE A 22 -3.89 1.92 -28.21
C ILE A 22 -2.95 0.72 -28.37
N LEU A 23 -1.66 0.87 -28.06
CA LEU A 23 -0.72 -0.25 -28.13
C LEU A 23 -1.12 -1.38 -27.17
N VAL A 24 -1.40 -1.06 -25.91
CA VAL A 24 -1.80 -2.05 -24.89
C VAL A 24 -3.07 -2.79 -25.34
N GLU A 25 -4.08 -2.09 -25.83
CA GLU A 25 -5.31 -2.70 -26.37
C GLU A 25 -4.98 -3.71 -27.48
N ARG A 26 -4.11 -3.33 -28.43
CA ARG A 26 -3.73 -4.21 -29.55
C ARG A 26 -2.91 -5.41 -29.10
N VAL A 27 -2.04 -5.27 -28.11
CA VAL A 27 -1.27 -6.39 -27.55
C VAL A 27 -2.21 -7.37 -26.83
N LEU A 28 -3.11 -6.87 -25.99
CA LEU A 28 -4.07 -7.71 -25.26
C LEU A 28 -5.02 -8.45 -26.21
N ALA A 29 -5.44 -7.82 -27.31
CA ALA A 29 -6.29 -8.44 -28.33
C ALA A 29 -5.67 -9.66 -29.02
N VAL A 30 -4.35 -9.89 -28.91
CA VAL A 30 -3.70 -11.11 -29.41
C VAL A 30 -4.09 -12.35 -28.58
N GLY A 31 -4.58 -12.17 -27.35
CA GLY A 31 -5.02 -13.27 -26.48
C GLY A 31 -3.88 -14.11 -25.93
N LYS A 32 -2.70 -13.51 -25.72
CA LYS A 32 -1.56 -14.14 -25.05
C LYS A 32 -1.44 -13.60 -23.62
N PRO A 33 -0.99 -14.44 -22.65
CA PRO A 33 -0.69 -13.95 -21.32
C PRO A 33 0.27 -12.76 -21.39
N THR A 34 -0.14 -11.63 -20.85
CA THR A 34 0.55 -10.35 -21.02
C THR A 34 0.90 -9.76 -19.65
N VAL A 35 2.17 -9.40 -19.50
CA VAL A 35 2.67 -8.66 -18.33
C VAL A 35 2.89 -7.21 -18.74
N ILE A 36 2.23 -6.27 -18.03
CA ILE A 36 2.49 -4.84 -18.21
C ILE A 36 3.51 -4.40 -17.17
N VAL A 37 4.65 -3.88 -17.64
CA VAL A 37 5.65 -3.22 -16.77
C VAL A 37 5.48 -1.71 -16.87
N LEU A 38 5.04 -1.10 -15.79
CA LEU A 38 4.80 0.34 -15.69
C LEU A 38 6.05 1.04 -15.16
N ALA A 39 6.70 1.80 -16.04
CA ALA A 39 7.74 2.75 -15.66
C ALA A 39 7.15 4.15 -15.56
N SER A 40 6.90 4.63 -14.34
CA SER A 40 6.22 5.91 -14.10
C SER A 40 6.70 6.58 -12.82
N GLY A 41 6.71 7.92 -12.79
CA GLY A 41 7.08 8.70 -11.60
C GLY A 41 5.91 9.06 -10.66
N SER A 42 4.69 8.63 -10.98
CA SER A 42 3.45 8.97 -10.26
C SER A 42 2.48 7.79 -10.28
N SER A 43 1.34 7.93 -9.59
CA SER A 43 0.20 7.05 -9.85
C SER A 43 -0.17 7.10 -11.33
N VAL A 44 -0.36 5.93 -11.93
CA VAL A 44 -0.85 5.73 -13.31
C VAL A 44 -1.82 4.56 -13.30
N ASN A 45 -3.00 4.76 -13.89
CA ASN A 45 -3.96 3.72 -14.18
C ASN A 45 -3.75 3.26 -15.64
N PRO A 46 -3.32 2.01 -15.88
CA PRO A 46 -3.10 1.51 -17.24
C PRO A 46 -4.40 1.31 -18.04
N GLN A 47 -5.57 1.31 -17.37
CA GLN A 47 -6.89 1.02 -17.98
C GLN A 47 -6.89 -0.29 -18.78
N ALA A 48 -6.22 -1.31 -18.24
CA ALA A 48 -5.95 -2.55 -18.93
C ALA A 48 -6.14 -3.74 -17.99
N ASP A 49 -6.81 -4.77 -18.49
CA ASP A 49 -6.98 -6.05 -17.81
C ASP A 49 -5.90 -7.03 -18.32
N ALA A 50 -4.71 -6.92 -17.73
CA ALA A 50 -3.57 -7.77 -18.04
C ALA A 50 -3.41 -8.87 -16.99
N ASP A 51 -2.81 -10.00 -17.36
CA ASP A 51 -2.59 -11.12 -16.45
C ASP A 51 -1.67 -10.76 -15.27
N ALA A 52 -0.75 -9.82 -15.47
CA ALA A 52 0.07 -9.25 -14.41
C ALA A 52 0.49 -7.81 -14.70
N ILE A 53 0.69 -7.04 -13.63
CA ILE A 53 1.18 -5.66 -13.67
C ILE A 53 2.34 -5.52 -12.69
N ILE A 54 3.47 -4.98 -13.15
CA ILE A 54 4.63 -4.63 -12.33
C ILE A 54 4.82 -3.12 -12.36
N GLN A 55 4.72 -2.46 -11.21
CA GLN A 55 5.11 -1.07 -11.07
C GLN A 55 6.62 -0.98 -10.81
N ALA A 56 7.38 -0.58 -11.83
CA ALA A 56 8.85 -0.51 -11.79
C ALA A 56 9.39 0.87 -11.43
N TRP A 57 8.54 1.89 -11.34
CA TRP A 57 8.94 3.30 -11.18
C TRP A 57 9.99 3.71 -12.23
N TYR A 58 11.01 4.48 -11.85
CA TYR A 58 12.24 4.62 -12.64
C TYR A 58 13.36 3.85 -11.93
N PRO A 59 13.66 2.60 -12.35
CA PRO A 59 14.46 1.67 -11.57
C PRO A 59 15.99 1.90 -11.64
N GLY A 60 16.44 3.04 -12.16
CA GLY A 60 17.86 3.40 -12.28
C GLY A 60 18.61 2.63 -13.38
N GLU A 61 19.92 2.82 -13.45
CA GLU A 61 20.80 2.30 -14.51
C GLU A 61 20.83 0.77 -14.60
N ALA A 62 20.70 0.08 -13.45
CA ALA A 62 20.65 -1.38 -13.37
C ALA A 62 19.23 -1.94 -13.42
N GLY A 63 18.22 -1.09 -13.66
CA GLY A 63 16.82 -1.44 -13.53
C GLY A 63 16.35 -2.54 -14.47
N GLY A 64 16.94 -2.64 -15.68
CA GLY A 64 16.65 -3.73 -16.61
C GLY A 64 17.06 -5.10 -16.06
N LYS A 65 18.19 -5.19 -15.35
CA LYS A 65 18.63 -6.43 -14.70
C LYS A 65 17.73 -6.78 -13.52
N ALA A 66 17.45 -5.80 -12.65
CA ALA A 66 16.57 -6.02 -11.50
C ALA A 66 15.16 -6.47 -11.91
N LEU A 67 14.62 -5.92 -13.01
CA LEU A 67 13.34 -6.33 -13.56
C LEU A 67 13.39 -7.77 -14.11
N ALA A 68 14.48 -8.16 -14.78
CA ALA A 68 14.63 -9.53 -15.27
C ALA A 68 14.66 -10.53 -14.11
N ASP A 69 15.42 -10.25 -13.05
CA ASP A 69 15.49 -11.10 -11.86
C ASP A 69 14.09 -11.30 -11.22
N ILE A 70 13.23 -10.27 -11.26
CA ILE A 70 11.83 -10.38 -10.83
C ILE A 70 11.00 -11.21 -11.82
N LEU A 71 11.04 -10.90 -13.12
CA LEU A 71 10.21 -11.57 -14.13
C LEU A 71 10.50 -13.07 -14.23
N PHE A 72 11.76 -13.48 -14.05
CA PHE A 72 12.18 -14.88 -14.09
C PHE A 72 12.11 -15.57 -12.73
N GLY A 73 11.78 -14.84 -11.66
CA GLY A 73 11.56 -15.41 -10.32
C GLY A 73 12.84 -15.70 -9.54
N ASP A 74 13.98 -15.16 -9.95
CA ASP A 74 15.22 -15.17 -9.16
C ASP A 74 15.03 -14.38 -7.86
N VAL A 75 14.17 -13.35 -7.88
CA VAL A 75 13.75 -12.57 -6.71
C VAL A 75 12.23 -12.40 -6.71
N SER A 76 11.58 -12.72 -5.59
CA SER A 76 10.17 -12.39 -5.37
C SER A 76 9.97 -10.87 -5.25
N PRO A 77 8.96 -10.28 -5.92
CA PRO A 77 8.65 -8.87 -5.71
C PRO A 77 8.23 -8.63 -4.25
N SER A 78 8.78 -7.60 -3.64
CA SER A 78 8.57 -7.25 -2.22
C SER A 78 8.31 -5.75 -1.99
N GLY A 79 8.06 -5.00 -3.07
CA GLY A 79 7.74 -3.58 -3.00
C GLY A 79 6.30 -3.36 -2.50
N LYS A 80 6.10 -2.29 -1.73
CA LYS A 80 4.77 -1.80 -1.31
C LYS A 80 4.58 -0.36 -1.77
N LEU A 81 3.37 -0.03 -2.21
CA LEU A 81 3.04 1.31 -2.67
C LEU A 81 3.15 2.32 -1.53
N PRO A 82 4.00 3.36 -1.65
CA PRO A 82 4.11 4.41 -0.64
C PRO A 82 3.03 5.49 -0.77
N VAL A 83 2.18 5.39 -1.79
CA VAL A 83 1.08 6.32 -2.08
C VAL A 83 -0.14 5.52 -2.55
N THR A 84 -1.33 6.08 -2.32
CA THR A 84 -2.58 5.54 -2.87
C THR A 84 -2.63 5.80 -4.38
N PHE A 85 -2.94 4.76 -5.16
CA PHE A 85 -3.23 4.92 -6.58
C PHE A 85 -4.73 5.08 -6.77
N TYR A 86 -5.11 5.98 -7.68
CA TYR A 86 -6.50 6.34 -7.90
C TYR A 86 -6.96 5.90 -9.29
N GLU A 87 -8.24 5.60 -9.42
CA GLU A 87 -8.84 5.19 -10.71
C GLU A 87 -8.82 6.34 -11.72
N THR A 88 -9.23 7.53 -11.28
CA THR A 88 -9.34 8.74 -12.12
C THR A 88 -8.87 9.98 -11.37
N ALA A 89 -8.53 11.05 -12.08
CA ALA A 89 -8.19 12.34 -11.48
C ALA A 89 -9.44 13.14 -11.03
N ASP A 90 -10.61 12.87 -11.61
CA ASP A 90 -11.82 13.69 -11.45
C ASP A 90 -12.36 13.76 -10.01
N LEU A 91 -12.05 12.76 -9.19
CA LEU A 91 -12.46 12.69 -7.79
C LEU A 91 -11.35 13.13 -6.82
N LEU A 92 -10.21 13.60 -7.34
CA LEU A 92 -9.15 14.20 -6.54
C LEU A 92 -9.47 15.68 -6.28
N PRO A 93 -9.35 16.16 -5.04
CA PRO A 93 -9.59 17.58 -4.76
C PRO A 93 -8.56 18.49 -5.45
N PRO A 94 -8.96 19.72 -5.85
CA PRO A 94 -8.06 20.75 -6.39
C PRO A 94 -6.87 20.97 -5.47
N PHE A 95 -5.68 21.24 -6.01
CA PHE A 95 -4.45 21.34 -5.23
C PHE A 95 -4.54 22.36 -4.07
N GLU A 96 -5.34 23.43 -4.23
CA GLU A 96 -5.58 24.45 -3.21
C GLU A 96 -6.53 24.01 -2.08
N ASP A 97 -7.13 22.83 -2.17
CA ASP A 97 -7.97 22.26 -1.10
C ASP A 97 -7.11 21.57 -0.03
N TYR A 98 -7.01 22.24 1.12
CA TYR A 98 -6.28 21.79 2.32
C TYR A 98 -7.15 21.02 3.34
N SER A 99 -8.40 20.70 3.02
CA SER A 99 -9.30 19.95 3.93
C SER A 99 -8.88 18.51 4.19
N MET A 100 -7.91 17.99 3.41
CA MET A 100 -7.51 16.59 3.35
C MET A 100 -8.60 15.62 2.88
N ALA A 101 -9.81 16.08 2.58
CA ALA A 101 -10.91 15.24 2.14
C ALA A 101 -10.49 14.43 0.90
N ASN A 102 -10.70 13.11 0.90
CA ASN A 102 -10.28 12.20 -0.18
C ASN A 102 -8.78 12.21 -0.53
N ARG A 103 -7.92 12.86 0.26
CA ARG A 103 -6.47 12.86 0.07
C ARG A 103 -5.82 11.77 0.92
N THR A 104 -4.85 11.07 0.34
CA THR A 104 -4.08 10.00 1.01
C THR A 104 -4.97 8.84 1.50
N TYR A 105 -4.36 7.75 1.92
CA TYR A 105 -5.09 6.62 2.48
C TYR A 105 -5.85 6.93 3.77
N ARG A 106 -5.45 7.98 4.50
CA ARG A 106 -6.06 8.35 5.78
C ARG A 106 -7.46 8.96 5.63
N TYR A 107 -7.77 9.51 4.45
CA TYR A 107 -9.03 10.21 4.17
C TYR A 107 -9.72 9.77 2.86
N ALA A 108 -9.10 8.89 2.07
CA ALA A 108 -9.72 8.33 0.87
C ALA A 108 -10.98 7.54 1.22
N LYS A 109 -12.07 7.78 0.46
CA LYS A 109 -13.37 7.09 0.63
C LYS A 109 -13.72 6.19 -0.55
N ASN A 110 -13.42 6.64 -1.76
CA ASN A 110 -13.70 5.98 -3.03
C ASN A 110 -12.55 6.25 -4.02
N ASN A 111 -12.70 5.83 -5.28
CA ASN A 111 -11.74 6.11 -6.36
C ASN A 111 -10.34 5.52 -6.16
N VAL A 112 -10.17 4.55 -5.26
CA VAL A 112 -8.87 3.89 -5.03
C VAL A 112 -8.73 2.71 -5.98
N LEU A 113 -7.71 2.76 -6.83
CA LEU A 113 -7.30 1.66 -7.71
C LEU A 113 -6.41 0.68 -6.95
N TYR A 114 -5.34 1.18 -6.34
CA TYR A 114 -4.47 0.39 -5.45
C TYR A 114 -4.26 1.12 -4.12
N PRO A 115 -4.51 0.44 -2.98
CA PRO A 115 -4.41 1.05 -1.67
C PRO A 115 -2.96 1.36 -1.26
N PHE A 116 -2.79 2.25 -0.28
CA PHE A 116 -1.48 2.48 0.32
C PHE A 116 -0.97 1.21 0.99
N GLY A 117 0.34 0.97 0.92
CA GLY A 117 0.95 -0.23 1.48
C GLY A 117 0.60 -1.51 0.71
N PHE A 118 -0.08 -1.43 -0.43
CA PHE A 118 -0.37 -2.57 -1.30
C PHE A 118 0.86 -3.00 -2.10
N GLY A 119 1.01 -4.30 -2.33
CA GLY A 119 2.01 -4.89 -3.21
C GLY A 119 2.00 -6.40 -3.03
N LEU A 120 1.99 -7.13 -4.14
CA LEU A 120 1.98 -8.58 -4.13
C LEU A 120 3.40 -9.16 -4.10
N THR A 121 3.49 -10.41 -3.67
CA THR A 121 4.67 -11.27 -3.77
C THR A 121 4.30 -12.52 -4.56
N TYR A 122 5.28 -13.25 -5.11
CA TYR A 122 5.06 -14.58 -5.67
C TYR A 122 4.69 -15.63 -4.62
N SER A 123 4.92 -15.33 -3.34
CA SER A 123 4.47 -16.17 -2.23
C SER A 123 3.17 -15.65 -1.59
N LYS A 124 2.86 -16.08 -0.37
CA LYS A 124 1.72 -15.57 0.40
C LYS A 124 2.08 -15.45 1.86
N VAL A 125 2.02 -14.24 2.41
CA VAL A 125 2.33 -13.97 3.83
C VAL A 125 1.07 -13.53 4.55
N VAL A 126 0.85 -14.06 5.76
CA VAL A 126 -0.27 -13.71 6.64
C VAL A 126 0.25 -13.29 8.01
N CYS A 127 -0.46 -12.35 8.65
CA CYS A 127 -0.24 -11.95 10.03
C CYS A 127 -1.38 -12.48 10.90
N GLU A 128 -1.07 -13.06 12.05
CA GLU A 128 -2.01 -13.74 12.95
C GLU A 128 -1.65 -13.44 14.43
N ASP A 129 -2.57 -13.73 15.36
CA ASP A 129 -2.33 -13.66 16.81
C ASP A 129 -1.79 -12.33 17.34
N LEU A 130 -2.29 -11.20 16.80
CA LEU A 130 -1.88 -9.87 17.21
C LEU A 130 -2.31 -9.57 18.65
N SER A 131 -1.35 -9.13 19.46
CA SER A 131 -1.56 -8.59 20.80
C SER A 131 -0.77 -7.30 21.00
N TYR A 132 -1.24 -6.43 21.90
CA TYR A 132 -0.54 -5.22 22.28
C TYR A 132 -0.29 -5.21 23.79
N ASP A 133 0.95 -4.92 24.19
CA ASP A 133 1.33 -4.70 25.58
C ASP A 133 1.51 -3.19 25.82
N SER A 134 0.67 -2.64 26.69
CA SER A 134 0.64 -1.22 27.05
C SER A 134 1.84 -0.81 27.91
N ALA A 135 2.40 -1.71 28.72
CA ALA A 135 3.54 -1.42 29.57
C ALA A 135 4.82 -1.25 28.74
N SER A 136 5.07 -2.18 27.81
CA SER A 136 6.21 -2.13 26.89
C SER A 136 5.94 -1.34 25.60
N LYS A 137 4.71 -0.88 25.37
CA LYS A 137 4.26 -0.20 24.15
C LYS A 137 4.62 -0.97 22.88
N THR A 138 4.38 -2.27 22.90
CA THR A 138 4.84 -3.18 21.86
C THR A 138 3.70 -4.04 21.32
N ALA A 139 3.60 -4.10 19.99
CA ALA A 139 2.72 -5.01 19.29
C ALA A 139 3.48 -6.29 18.96
N THR A 140 2.91 -7.45 19.29
CA THR A 140 3.50 -8.77 19.02
C THR A 140 2.52 -9.61 18.23
N PHE A 141 2.99 -10.26 17.16
CA PHE A 141 2.15 -11.06 16.27
C PHE A 141 2.96 -12.15 15.58
N THR A 142 2.27 -13.15 15.06
CA THR A 142 2.84 -14.22 14.25
C THR A 142 2.79 -13.81 12.78
N VAL A 143 3.89 -14.00 12.05
CA VAL A 143 3.95 -13.82 10.59
C VAL A 143 4.35 -15.13 9.95
N ARG A 144 3.55 -15.59 8.99
CA ARG A 144 3.74 -16.90 8.34
C ARG A 144 3.76 -16.78 6.83
N ASN A 145 4.76 -17.38 6.20
CA ASN A 145 4.78 -17.61 4.76
C ASN A 145 4.02 -18.89 4.43
N THR A 146 2.79 -18.73 3.94
CA THR A 146 1.87 -19.79 3.51
C THR A 146 1.95 -20.11 2.02
N GLY A 147 2.78 -19.38 1.27
CA GLY A 147 2.95 -19.60 -0.16
C GLY A 147 4.00 -20.68 -0.48
N ARG A 148 4.43 -20.71 -1.73
CA ARG A 148 5.30 -21.77 -2.28
C ARG A 148 6.75 -21.34 -2.48
N TYR A 149 7.07 -20.08 -2.24
CA TYR A 149 8.39 -19.51 -2.49
C TYR A 149 8.90 -18.79 -1.25
N ASP A 150 10.23 -18.69 -1.15
CA ASP A 150 10.86 -17.78 -0.21
C ASP A 150 10.53 -16.34 -0.62
N THR A 151 10.35 -15.44 0.35
CA THR A 151 10.04 -14.04 0.05
C THR A 151 10.52 -13.11 1.13
N ASP A 152 10.86 -11.90 0.71
CA ASP A 152 10.80 -10.73 1.58
C ASP A 152 9.38 -10.22 1.62
N GLU A 153 8.98 -9.65 2.76
CA GLU A 153 7.69 -9.00 2.92
C GLU A 153 7.81 -7.80 3.87
N VAL A 154 6.97 -6.77 3.66
CA VAL A 154 6.85 -5.63 4.58
C VAL A 154 5.56 -5.77 5.36
N VAL A 155 5.70 -6.16 6.63
CA VAL A 155 4.60 -6.15 7.60
C VAL A 155 4.36 -4.74 8.10
N GLN A 156 3.09 -4.39 8.26
CA GLN A 156 2.63 -3.03 8.52
C GLN A 156 1.68 -3.04 9.70
N LEU A 157 1.89 -2.11 10.63
CA LEU A 157 1.01 -1.85 11.75
C LEU A 157 0.22 -0.57 11.52
N TYR A 158 -1.09 -0.67 11.71
CA TYR A 158 -2.00 0.45 11.61
C TYR A 158 -2.82 0.59 12.89
N ILE A 159 -3.07 1.82 13.31
CA ILE A 159 -3.97 2.11 14.42
C ILE A 159 -5.15 2.95 13.95
N ARG A 160 -6.34 2.62 14.45
CA ARG A 160 -7.55 3.40 14.29
C ARG A 160 -8.02 3.85 15.66
N ASP A 161 -8.39 5.12 15.75
CA ASP A 161 -9.12 5.66 16.89
C ASP A 161 -10.62 5.54 16.61
N ASN A 162 -11.36 4.93 17.55
CA ASN A 162 -12.76 4.58 17.35
C ASN A 162 -13.74 5.67 17.84
N LYS A 163 -13.27 6.71 18.55
CA LYS A 163 -14.14 7.69 19.21
C LYS A 163 -13.76 9.14 18.95
N SER A 164 -12.48 9.46 18.81
CA SER A 164 -12.01 10.83 18.63
C SER A 164 -12.62 11.45 17.37
N LYS A 165 -13.23 12.63 17.53
CA LYS A 165 -13.70 13.43 16.38
C LYS A 165 -12.55 14.11 15.61
N TRP A 166 -11.36 14.16 16.21
CA TRP A 166 -10.16 14.75 15.63
C TRP A 166 -9.27 13.72 14.92
N ALA A 167 -9.54 12.43 15.12
CA ALA A 167 -8.81 11.38 14.44
C ALA A 167 -9.06 11.42 12.93
N VAL A 168 -8.07 10.90 12.18
CA VAL A 168 -8.29 10.62 10.76
C VAL A 168 -9.40 9.58 10.62
N PRO A 169 -10.25 9.67 9.59
CA PRO A 169 -11.46 8.84 9.50
C PRO A 169 -11.16 7.35 9.27
N ASN A 170 -10.02 7.03 8.65
CA ASN A 170 -9.60 5.65 8.38
C ASN A 170 -8.61 5.18 9.47
N HIS A 171 -7.41 4.78 9.06
CA HIS A 171 -6.35 4.25 9.91
C HIS A 171 -5.04 5.02 9.68
N LYS A 172 -4.10 4.92 10.63
CA LYS A 172 -2.78 5.55 10.57
C LYS A 172 -1.70 4.47 10.66
N LEU A 173 -0.77 4.44 9.72
CA LEU A 173 0.44 3.61 9.85
C LEU A 173 1.20 4.06 11.10
N CYS A 174 1.49 3.13 12.01
CA CYS A 174 2.20 3.38 13.26
C CYS A 174 3.50 2.56 13.41
N GLY A 175 3.76 1.62 12.50
CA GLY A 175 5.01 0.86 12.46
C GLY A 175 5.05 -0.02 11.22
N PHE A 176 6.24 -0.43 10.81
CA PHE A 176 6.43 -1.43 9.76
C PHE A 176 7.81 -2.05 9.90
N GLU A 177 7.97 -3.26 9.37
CA GLU A 177 9.25 -3.96 9.35
C GLU A 177 9.34 -4.78 8.06
N ARG A 178 10.52 -4.83 7.45
CA ARG A 178 10.80 -5.78 6.37
C ARG A 178 11.37 -7.05 6.96
N ILE A 179 10.79 -8.18 6.60
CA ILE A 179 11.21 -9.51 7.03
C ILE A 179 11.46 -10.40 5.83
N SER A 180 12.41 -11.33 5.95
CA SER A 180 12.62 -12.41 4.98
C SER A 180 12.06 -13.70 5.56
N LEU A 181 11.21 -14.43 4.84
CA LEU A 181 10.63 -15.69 5.29
C LEU A 181 10.85 -16.79 4.25
N LYS A 182 11.40 -17.92 4.70
CA LYS A 182 11.44 -19.14 3.89
C LYS A 182 10.03 -19.69 3.69
N ARG A 183 9.84 -20.51 2.66
CA ARG A 183 8.59 -21.24 2.42
C ARG A 183 8.16 -22.02 3.66
N GLY A 184 6.94 -21.79 4.12
CA GLY A 184 6.36 -22.46 5.30
C GLY A 184 6.88 -21.93 6.64
N GLU A 185 7.80 -20.97 6.64
CA GLU A 185 8.32 -20.39 7.87
C GLU A 185 7.27 -19.56 8.60
N SER A 186 7.28 -19.67 9.93
CA SER A 186 6.48 -18.85 10.83
C SER A 186 7.40 -18.21 11.88
N ARG A 187 7.25 -16.92 12.12
CA ARG A 187 8.01 -16.18 13.14
C ARG A 187 7.08 -15.35 14.00
N ARG A 188 7.37 -15.29 15.29
CA ARG A 188 6.75 -14.30 16.18
C ARG A 188 7.66 -13.07 16.23
N ILE A 189 7.11 -11.91 15.90
CA ILE A 189 7.85 -10.64 15.85
C ILE A 189 7.19 -9.60 16.72
N SER A 190 7.96 -8.56 17.07
CA SER A 190 7.53 -7.48 17.95
C SER A 190 7.96 -6.14 17.38
N ILE A 191 7.01 -5.22 17.22
CA ILE A 191 7.25 -3.86 16.72
C ILE A 191 6.77 -2.86 17.77
N SER A 192 7.62 -1.89 18.10
CA SER A 192 7.25 -0.81 19.02
C SER A 192 6.18 0.08 18.40
N VAL A 193 5.11 0.36 19.16
CA VAL A 193 4.07 1.32 18.77
C VAL A 193 4.38 2.65 19.46
N PRO A 194 4.73 3.69 18.70
CA PRO A 194 5.10 4.97 19.29
C PRO A 194 3.87 5.64 19.93
N SER A 195 4.07 6.35 21.04
CA SER A 195 2.95 6.97 21.77
C SER A 195 2.14 7.97 20.94
N TYR A 196 2.77 8.65 19.97
CA TYR A 196 2.06 9.56 19.05
C TYR A 196 1.04 8.84 18.15
N ALA A 197 1.08 7.51 18.04
CA ALA A 197 0.11 6.73 17.28
C ALA A 197 -1.32 6.90 17.85
N PHE A 198 -1.42 7.06 19.17
CA PHE A 198 -2.66 7.27 19.92
C PHE A 198 -3.13 8.73 19.93
N GLU A 199 -2.34 9.66 19.38
CA GLU A 199 -2.68 11.08 19.37
C GLU A 199 -3.47 11.48 18.12
N ALA A 200 -4.38 12.43 18.28
CA ALA A 200 -5.01 13.21 17.23
C ALA A 200 -4.56 14.68 17.32
N VAL A 201 -4.76 15.46 16.25
CA VAL A 201 -4.50 16.91 16.25
C VAL A 201 -5.82 17.64 16.36
N ASP A 202 -6.02 18.38 17.45
CA ASP A 202 -7.25 19.14 17.66
C ASP A 202 -7.33 20.42 16.80
N GLY A 203 -8.46 21.12 16.86
CA GLY A 203 -8.68 22.37 16.11
C GLY A 203 -7.74 23.53 16.47
N SER A 204 -6.96 23.43 17.56
CA SER A 204 -5.92 24.41 17.92
C SER A 204 -4.53 24.02 17.36
N GLY A 205 -4.42 22.87 16.70
CA GLY A 205 -3.16 22.32 16.20
C GLY A 205 -2.36 21.56 17.26
N LYS A 206 -2.95 21.25 18.42
CA LYS A 206 -2.27 20.53 19.50
C LYS A 206 -2.48 19.03 19.36
N ARG A 207 -1.42 18.25 19.62
CA ARG A 207 -1.49 16.79 19.76
C ARG A 207 -2.13 16.43 21.09
N VAL A 208 -3.19 15.63 21.05
CA VAL A 208 -3.96 15.20 22.22
C VAL A 208 -4.31 13.72 22.10
N ILE A 209 -4.40 13.04 23.23
CA ILE A 209 -5.08 11.74 23.33
C ILE A 209 -6.48 12.05 23.84
N ASP A 210 -7.47 11.98 22.98
CA ASP A 210 -8.88 12.28 23.30
C ASP A 210 -9.79 11.04 23.14
N SER A 211 -9.19 9.86 23.15
CA SER A 211 -9.86 8.57 23.05
C SER A 211 -9.25 7.56 24.01
N ASP A 212 -10.08 6.62 24.45
CA ASP A 212 -9.76 5.45 25.27
C ASP A 212 -9.97 4.15 24.48
N ASP A 213 -10.27 4.23 23.18
CA ASP A 213 -10.73 3.12 22.35
C ASP A 213 -10.05 3.12 20.99
N PHE A 214 -9.15 2.16 20.81
CA PHE A 214 -8.37 2.02 19.58
C PHE A 214 -8.41 0.59 19.07
N THR A 215 -8.34 0.44 17.76
CA THR A 215 -8.09 -0.85 17.10
C THR A 215 -6.71 -0.83 16.48
N LEU A 216 -5.88 -1.81 16.81
CA LEU A 216 -4.59 -2.04 16.19
C LEU A 216 -4.72 -3.17 15.16
N PHE A 217 -4.08 -2.99 14.01
CA PHE A 217 -4.06 -3.94 12.91
C PHE A 217 -2.62 -4.31 12.54
N ALA A 218 -2.42 -5.57 12.14
CA ALA A 218 -1.17 -6.07 11.57
C ALA A 218 -1.47 -6.82 10.27
N GLY A 219 -0.77 -6.47 9.20
CA GLY A 219 -0.96 -7.10 7.89
C GLY A 219 0.16 -6.78 6.92
N ILE A 220 -0.01 -7.21 5.66
CA ILE A 220 0.93 -6.95 4.56
C ILE A 220 0.47 -5.81 3.63
N SER A 221 -0.65 -5.19 4.00
CA SER A 221 -1.27 -4.02 3.39
C SER A 221 -2.19 -3.39 4.43
N GLN A 222 -2.82 -2.27 4.08
CA GLN A 222 -3.67 -1.54 5.01
C GLN A 222 -5.02 -2.25 5.29
N PRO A 223 -5.68 -2.00 6.44
CA PRO A 223 -6.85 -2.76 6.88
C PRO A 223 -8.16 -2.27 6.23
N ASP A 224 -8.32 -2.51 4.92
CA ASP A 224 -9.55 -2.22 4.19
C ASP A 224 -10.00 -3.39 3.27
N ALA A 225 -11.26 -3.35 2.84
CA ALA A 225 -11.86 -4.42 2.04
C ALA A 225 -11.22 -4.57 0.65
N LEU A 226 -10.73 -3.48 0.04
CA LEU A 226 -10.07 -3.52 -1.26
C LEU A 226 -8.72 -4.24 -1.14
N SER A 227 -7.92 -3.90 -0.12
CA SER A 227 -6.66 -4.51 0.22
C SER A 227 -6.83 -6.01 0.48
N SER A 228 -7.84 -6.40 1.24
CA SER A 228 -8.14 -7.82 1.49
C SER A 228 -8.56 -8.58 0.23
N ARG A 229 -9.35 -7.96 -0.64
CA ARG A 229 -9.73 -8.55 -1.93
C ARG A 229 -8.52 -8.72 -2.85
N LEU A 230 -7.68 -7.69 -2.98
CA LEU A 230 -6.53 -7.70 -3.90
C LEU A 230 -5.41 -8.63 -3.43
N THR A 231 -5.18 -8.73 -2.12
CA THR A 231 -4.11 -9.58 -1.55
C THR A 231 -4.58 -10.99 -1.21
N GLY A 232 -5.89 -11.19 -1.04
CA GLY A 232 -6.46 -12.42 -0.48
C GLY A 232 -6.04 -12.68 0.98
N CYS A 233 -5.69 -11.63 1.72
CA CYS A 233 -5.28 -11.66 3.13
C CYS A 233 -6.02 -10.58 3.94
N GLU A 234 -6.53 -10.95 5.11
CA GLU A 234 -7.05 -9.98 6.08
C GLU A 234 -5.96 -9.56 7.08
N CYS A 235 -6.10 -8.38 7.66
CA CYS A 235 -5.24 -7.97 8.76
C CYS A 235 -5.68 -8.66 10.06
N ALA A 236 -4.72 -9.16 10.84
CA ALA A 236 -4.97 -9.45 12.24
C ALA A 236 -5.32 -8.15 12.97
N ARG A 237 -6.18 -8.22 13.98
CA ARG A 237 -6.57 -7.05 14.78
C ARG A 237 -6.68 -7.37 16.26
N CYS A 238 -6.44 -6.38 17.09
CA CYS A 238 -6.79 -6.39 18.51
C CYS A 238 -7.32 -5.02 18.96
N GLU A 239 -8.15 -5.02 19.99
CA GLU A 239 -8.66 -3.80 20.59
C GLU A 239 -7.75 -3.36 21.74
N ILE A 240 -7.51 -2.06 21.84
CA ILE A 240 -6.71 -1.43 22.89
C ILE A 240 -7.62 -0.47 23.66
N LYS A 241 -7.66 -0.65 24.97
CA LYS A 241 -8.26 0.30 25.91
C LYS A 241 -7.14 0.97 26.70
N LEU A 242 -7.15 2.31 26.76
CA LEU A 242 -6.20 3.10 27.55
C LEU A 242 -6.78 3.47 28.92
#